data_AF-A0A2T6ZZ29-F1
#
_entry.id   AF-A0A2T6ZZ29-F1
#
_cell.length_a   1.000
_cell.length_b   1.000
_cell.length_c   1.000
_cell.angle_alpha   90.00
_cell.angle_beta   90.00
_cell.angle_gamma   90.00
#
_symmetry.space_group_name_H-M   'P 1'
#
loop_
_entity.id
_entity.type
_entity.pdbx_description
1 polymer ?
#
loop_
_entity_poly.entity_id
_entity_poly.type
_entity_poly.pdbx_seq_one_letter_code
_entity_poly.pdbx_strand_id
1 'polypeptide(L)'
;MNGERTKLNFRKYCEMFINALHEAAGVEEKPVITWEVGVLEKQNKSGAAVKNVHMRNHFFIFVNCLIENPAFTSQTKEQLTTRSSAFGSKCCLSDTFFKNVLKNTPVISNIIDYANMKADQQWKKKNGSRRSTINNPKLIDANRAGTKDPQECVLILTEGDSARSLAVAGISAIAGRDRFGVFPLRGKLLNVRDASHDQIMKNVEIKNVKKILGLQHKKVYESRKELRYGHLMIMRDQDYDGSHIKGLLINFFETQFPSLLKLPNFLSEFITPIVKVFKGLGTSGERDAKLDFSDLEKDVKEFLVMEEEGRRLIELAFSKKKMDERKKWL
;
A
#
# COMPACT_ATOMS: atom_id res chain seq x y z
N MET A 1 7.43 40.52 43.10
CA MET A 1 6.92 39.51 42.15
C MET A 1 5.44 39.80 41.92
N ASN A 2 5.08 40.46 40.81
CA ASN A 2 3.70 40.74 40.40
C ASN A 2 3.64 40.74 38.86
N GLY A 3 2.89 39.79 38.27
CA GLY A 3 2.41 39.72 36.86
C GLY A 3 3.46 39.72 35.75
N GLU A 4 3.45 38.89 34.72
CA GLU A 4 2.31 38.31 33.99
C GLU A 4 2.64 36.89 33.52
N ARG A 5 1.68 35.97 33.66
CA ARG A 5 1.70 34.69 32.94
C ARG A 5 1.06 34.90 31.58
N THR A 6 1.88 35.10 30.55
CA THR A 6 1.40 35.16 29.17
C THR A 6 1.05 33.76 28.69
N LYS A 7 -0.20 33.56 28.27
CA LYS A 7 -0.65 32.34 27.59
C LYS A 7 0.08 32.21 26.25
N LEU A 8 1.06 31.31 26.17
CA LEU A 8 1.72 30.94 24.91
C LEU A 8 0.74 30.11 24.06
N ASN A 9 0.27 30.70 22.97
CA ASN A 9 -0.50 30.00 21.95
C ASN A 9 0.49 29.24 21.06
N PHE A 10 0.51 27.90 21.13
CA PHE A 10 1.42 27.01 20.40
C PHE A 10 1.12 26.95 18.88
N ARG A 11 1.26 28.09 18.18
CA ARG A 11 1.28 28.17 16.71
C ARG A 11 2.67 28.46 16.13
N LYS A 12 3.70 28.62 16.97
CA LYS A 12 5.06 28.98 16.54
C LYS A 12 5.96 27.76 16.54
N TYR A 13 6.49 27.41 15.37
CA TYR A 13 7.43 26.31 15.17
C TYR A 13 8.91 26.74 15.36
N CYS A 14 9.12 28.02 15.69
CA CYS A 14 10.43 28.64 15.85
C CYS A 14 10.33 29.80 16.85
N GLU A 15 11.24 29.84 17.81
CA GLU A 15 11.44 30.97 18.72
C GLU A 15 12.75 31.65 18.32
N MET A 16 12.70 32.94 17.96
CA MET A 16 13.85 33.67 17.46
C MET A 16 14.11 34.93 18.28
N PHE A 17 15.38 35.13 18.64
CA PHE A 17 15.87 36.30 19.34
C PHE A 17 16.91 37.01 18.47
N ILE A 18 16.68 38.29 18.19
CA ILE A 18 17.55 39.14 17.36
C ILE A 18 18.03 40.30 18.22
N ASN A 19 19.33 40.38 18.49
CA ASN A 19 19.91 41.47 19.30
C ASN A 19 19.12 41.67 20.63
N ALA A 20 18.76 40.56 21.30
CA ALA A 20 17.92 40.49 22.51
C ALA A 20 16.43 40.89 22.37
N LEU A 21 15.95 41.17 21.15
CA LEU A 21 14.53 41.35 20.85
C LEU A 21 13.89 40.02 20.45
N HIS A 22 12.69 39.74 20.96
CA HIS A 22 11.95 38.54 20.61
C HIS A 22 11.14 38.75 19.33
N GLU A 23 11.33 37.87 18.34
CA GLU A 23 10.53 37.90 17.12
C GLU A 23 9.23 37.12 17.33
N ALA A 24 8.12 37.85 17.49
CA ALA A 24 6.83 37.28 17.82
C ALA A 24 5.94 36.96 16.60
N ALA A 25 6.21 37.47 15.40
CA ALA A 25 5.30 37.29 14.27
C ALA A 25 5.48 35.96 13.50
N GLY A 26 6.57 35.24 13.75
CA GLY A 26 6.93 34.07 12.96
C GLY A 26 7.53 34.48 11.60
N VAL A 27 8.64 33.85 11.25
CA VAL A 27 9.43 34.25 10.09
C VAL A 27 8.71 33.90 8.77
N GLU A 28 8.28 34.91 7.99
CA GLU A 28 7.74 34.69 6.64
C GLU A 28 8.84 34.20 5.67
N GLU A 29 10.04 34.76 5.75
CA GLU A 29 11.25 34.25 5.10
C GLU A 29 11.93 33.23 6.00
N LYS A 30 11.31 32.05 6.02
CA LYS A 30 11.77 30.81 6.66
C LYS A 30 13.29 30.72 6.52
N PRO A 31 14.08 30.66 7.63
CA PRO A 31 15.47 30.28 7.51
C PRO A 31 15.49 28.99 6.70
N VAL A 32 16.25 29.02 5.59
CA VAL A 32 16.37 27.93 4.64
C VAL A 32 17.16 26.82 5.33
N ILE A 33 16.55 26.18 6.32
CA ILE A 33 16.94 24.84 6.71
C ILE A 33 16.31 23.97 5.63
N THR A 34 17.02 23.86 4.51
CA THR A 34 16.82 22.79 3.54
C THR A 34 17.25 21.52 4.23
N TRP A 35 16.30 20.88 4.90
CA TRP A 35 16.48 19.52 5.40
C TRP A 35 16.76 18.62 4.20
N GLU A 36 17.86 17.87 4.24
CA GLU A 36 18.12 16.86 3.23
C GLU A 36 17.10 15.71 3.37
N VAL A 37 15.96 15.85 2.70
CA VAL A 37 14.87 14.86 2.64
C VAL A 37 15.40 13.47 2.25
N GLY A 38 16.49 13.42 1.48
CA GLY A 38 17.13 12.18 1.04
C GLY A 38 17.62 11.26 2.15
N VAL A 39 17.97 11.77 3.34
CA VAL A 39 18.37 10.90 4.48
C VAL A 39 17.16 10.14 5.04
N LEU A 40 16.00 10.77 5.06
CA LEU A 40 14.76 10.19 5.56
C LEU A 40 14.11 9.23 4.58
N GLU A 41 14.17 9.54 3.28
CA GLU A 41 13.71 8.64 2.22
C GLU A 41 14.50 7.32 2.21
N LYS A 42 15.81 7.37 2.52
CA LYS A 42 16.64 6.16 2.68
C LYS A 42 16.20 5.28 3.85
N GLN A 43 15.61 5.86 4.90
CA GLN A 43 15.10 5.13 6.05
C GLN A 43 13.63 4.69 5.89
N ASN A 44 12.85 5.37 5.04
CA ASN A 44 11.44 5.08 4.77
C ASN A 44 11.19 4.47 3.37
N LYS A 45 12.06 3.55 2.92
CA LYS A 45 12.08 3.04 1.52
C LYS A 45 10.76 2.45 1.02
N SER A 46 9.90 1.95 1.90
CA SER A 46 8.61 1.32 1.56
C SER A 46 7.39 2.04 2.15
N GLY A 47 7.59 3.11 2.93
CA GLY A 47 6.49 3.84 3.56
C GLY A 47 5.94 4.98 2.70
N ALA A 48 5.10 5.81 3.31
CA ALA A 48 4.53 6.98 2.64
C ALA A 48 5.58 8.05 2.38
N ALA A 49 5.47 8.76 1.25
CA ALA A 49 6.39 9.86 0.92
C ALA A 49 6.37 10.94 2.02
N VAL A 50 7.56 11.30 2.51
CA VAL A 50 7.74 12.36 3.50
C VAL A 50 7.79 13.70 2.78
N LYS A 51 6.92 14.64 3.17
CA LYS A 51 6.88 16.00 2.61
C LYS A 51 7.57 16.98 3.53
N ASN A 52 8.11 18.07 2.96
CA ASN A 52 8.71 19.17 3.73
C ASN A 52 7.77 19.77 4.80
N VAL A 53 6.46 19.73 4.58
CA VAL A 53 5.47 20.17 5.58
C VAL A 53 5.46 19.25 6.80
N HIS A 54 5.65 17.94 6.63
CA HIS A 54 5.72 17.00 7.74
C HIS A 54 6.96 17.29 8.60
N MET A 55 8.10 17.58 7.95
CA MET A 55 9.33 18.00 8.63
C MET A 55 9.10 19.23 9.50
N ARG A 56 8.64 20.34 8.89
CA ARG A 56 8.43 21.62 9.59
C ARG A 56 7.57 21.49 10.84
N ASN A 57 6.56 20.63 10.81
CA ASN A 57 5.63 20.48 11.92
C ASN A 57 6.16 19.64 13.10
N HIS A 58 7.31 18.98 12.95
CA HIS A 58 7.91 18.11 13.97
C HIS A 58 9.22 18.66 14.55
N PHE A 59 9.66 19.83 14.10
CA PHE A 59 10.79 20.54 14.70
C PHE A 59 10.30 21.74 15.50
N PHE A 60 10.94 21.93 16.64
CA PHE A 60 10.90 23.18 17.39
C PHE A 60 12.32 23.74 17.37
N ILE A 61 12.47 24.95 16.85
CA ILE A 61 13.80 25.55 16.63
C ILE A 61 13.93 26.78 17.52
N PHE A 62 15.06 26.88 18.20
CA PHE A 62 15.48 28.10 18.87
C PHE A 62 16.59 28.74 18.06
N VAL A 63 16.43 30.01 17.72
CA VAL A 63 17.43 30.80 17.01
C VAL A 63 17.79 32.01 17.85
N ASN A 64 19.07 32.17 18.15
CA ASN A 64 19.58 33.41 18.73
C ASN A 64 20.66 33.94 17.79
N CYS A 65 20.46 35.13 17.24
CA CYS A 65 21.36 35.70 16.25
C CYS A 65 21.59 37.19 16.47
N LEU A 66 22.72 37.65 15.93
CA LEU A 66 23.08 39.05 15.87
C LEU A 66 23.06 39.49 14.41
N ILE A 67 22.25 40.50 14.10
CA ILE A 67 22.04 40.99 12.74
C ILE A 67 22.56 42.43 12.67
N GLU A 68 23.38 42.71 11.66
CA GLU A 68 23.84 44.07 11.36
C GLU A 68 22.70 44.89 10.78
N ASN A 69 22.44 46.07 11.37
CA ASN A 69 21.43 47.03 10.91
C ASN A 69 20.06 46.39 10.59
N PRO A 70 19.41 45.74 11.57
CA PRO A 70 18.17 45.01 11.32
C PRO A 70 17.01 45.96 11.00
N ALA A 71 16.20 45.60 10.01
CA ALA A 71 15.00 46.27 9.59
C ALA A 71 13.78 45.41 9.92
N PHE A 72 12.71 46.03 10.42
CA PHE A 72 11.49 45.34 10.87
C PHE A 72 10.25 45.91 10.20
N THR A 73 9.16 45.12 10.15
CA THR A 73 7.88 45.55 9.56
C THR A 73 7.26 46.75 10.28
N SER A 74 7.52 46.90 11.58
CA SER A 74 6.95 47.96 12.41
C SER A 74 7.86 48.33 13.57
N GLN A 75 7.51 49.42 14.26
CA GLN A 75 8.23 49.92 15.43
C GLN A 75 8.23 48.93 16.62
N THR A 76 7.25 48.02 16.70
CA THR A 76 7.24 46.97 17.74
C THR A 76 8.31 45.90 17.50
N LYS A 77 8.95 45.91 16.32
CA LYS A 77 10.08 45.02 15.94
C LYS A 77 9.78 43.53 16.08
N GLU A 78 8.51 43.15 15.86
CA GLU A 78 8.04 41.76 16.01
C GLU A 78 8.34 40.86 14.81
N GLN A 79 8.76 41.41 13.66
CA GLN A 79 9.07 40.65 12.44
C GLN A 79 10.25 41.29 11.68
N LEU A 80 11.34 40.54 11.52
CA LEU A 80 12.49 40.96 10.73
C LEU A 80 12.15 40.95 9.23
N THR A 81 12.64 41.95 8.51
CA THR A 81 12.50 42.10 7.04
C THR A 81 13.85 42.21 6.33
N THR A 82 14.96 42.33 7.07
CA THR A 82 16.31 42.30 6.51
C THR A 82 16.49 41.02 5.71
N ARG A 83 16.98 41.13 4.48
CA ARG A 83 17.28 39.96 3.65
C ARG A 83 18.50 39.22 4.19
N SER A 84 18.51 37.90 4.05
CA SER A 84 19.60 37.05 4.53
C SER A 84 20.99 37.42 4.00
N SER A 85 21.08 37.99 2.80
CA SER A 85 22.33 38.50 2.21
C SER A 85 22.93 39.69 2.96
N ALA A 86 22.14 40.42 3.75
CA ALA A 86 22.52 41.62 4.47
C ALA A 86 22.64 41.39 5.99
N PHE A 87 22.67 40.14 6.45
CA PHE A 87 22.76 39.82 7.88
C PHE A 87 24.11 40.13 8.52
N GLY A 88 25.16 40.40 7.73
CA GLY A 88 26.54 40.55 8.21
C GLY A 88 27.22 39.21 8.57
N SER A 89 26.45 38.12 8.65
CA SER A 89 26.95 36.78 8.95
C SER A 89 26.14 35.70 8.21
N LYS A 90 26.72 34.49 8.09
CA LYS A 90 26.04 33.31 7.55
C LYS A 90 25.93 32.24 8.62
N CYS A 91 24.74 31.67 8.78
CA CYS A 91 24.52 30.49 9.61
C CYS A 91 24.53 29.24 8.71
N CYS A 92 25.60 28.45 8.78
CA CYS A 92 25.68 27.15 8.13
C CYS A 92 25.54 26.06 9.18
N LEU A 93 24.46 25.27 9.12
CA LEU A 93 24.31 24.09 9.96
C LEU A 93 25.26 22.99 9.48
N SER A 94 26.07 22.43 10.38
CA SER A 94 27.03 21.39 10.03
C SER A 94 26.38 20.01 9.89
N ASP A 95 26.95 19.15 9.05
CA ASP A 95 26.52 17.74 8.93
C ASP A 95 26.52 17.01 10.28
N THR A 96 27.46 17.37 11.16
CA THR A 96 27.57 16.82 12.52
C THR A 96 26.36 17.19 13.37
N PHE A 97 25.85 18.42 13.25
CA PHE A 97 24.63 18.85 13.93
C PHE A 97 23.44 18.00 13.45
N PHE A 98 23.27 17.84 12.13
CA PHE A 98 22.20 17.01 11.59
C PHE A 98 22.30 15.56 12.05
N LYS A 99 23.48 14.94 11.96
CA LYS A 99 23.71 13.57 12.43
C LYS A 99 23.36 13.41 13.92
N ASN A 100 23.72 14.39 14.75
CA ASN A 100 23.40 14.37 16.18
C ASN A 100 21.89 14.50 16.45
N VAL A 101 21.19 15.40 15.74
CA VAL A 101 19.73 15.52 15.86
C VAL A 101 19.05 14.22 15.43
N LEU A 102 19.48 13.65 14.30
CA LEU A 102 18.94 12.39 13.77
C LEU A 102 19.20 11.19 14.68
N LYS A 103 20.36 11.15 15.37
CA LYS A 103 20.75 10.05 16.26
C LYS A 103 20.12 10.16 17.65
N ASN A 104 20.05 11.37 18.19
CA ASN A 104 19.73 11.59 19.60
C ASN A 104 18.27 11.97 19.84
N THR A 105 17.44 12.05 18.80
CA THR A 105 16.01 12.38 18.93
C THR A 105 15.13 11.38 18.17
N PRO A 106 13.89 11.13 18.65
CA PRO A 106 12.92 10.29 17.94
C PRO A 106 12.23 11.05 16.79
N VAL A 107 12.77 12.19 16.35
CA VAL A 107 12.08 13.06 15.39
C VAL A 107 11.84 12.35 14.05
N ILE A 108 12.78 11.51 13.63
CA ILE A 108 12.66 10.74 12.39
C ILE A 108 11.50 9.75 12.47
N SER A 109 11.47 8.92 13.51
CA SER A 109 10.41 7.92 13.69
C SER A 109 9.06 8.61 13.76
N ASN A 110 8.96 9.72 14.50
CA ASN A 110 7.72 10.47 14.62
C ASN A 110 7.24 11.04 13.28
N ILE A 111 8.14 11.58 12.46
CA ILE A 111 7.81 12.11 11.12
C ILE A 111 7.37 10.99 10.18
N ILE A 112 8.06 9.85 10.21
CA ILE A 112 7.72 8.67 9.41
C ILE A 112 6.35 8.13 9.83
N ASP A 113 6.12 7.96 11.13
CA ASP A 113 4.86 7.50 11.70
C ASP A 113 3.71 8.44 11.37
N TYR A 114 3.94 9.75 11.45
CA TYR A 114 2.96 10.75 11.03
C TYR A 114 2.64 10.66 9.54
N ALA A 115 3.66 10.55 8.68
CA ALA A 115 3.48 10.41 7.24
C ALA A 115 2.67 9.15 6.90
N ASN A 116 3.00 8.02 7.55
CA ASN A 116 2.28 6.76 7.41
C ASN A 116 0.85 6.86 7.94
N MET A 117 0.63 7.48 9.09
CA MET A 117 -0.71 7.71 9.66
C MET A 117 -1.58 8.56 8.73
N LYS A 118 -1.04 9.64 8.15
CA LYS A 118 -1.77 10.48 7.20
C LYS A 118 -2.13 9.71 5.93
N ALA A 119 -1.21 8.88 5.44
CA ALA A 119 -1.44 8.02 4.29
C ALA A 119 -2.54 6.97 4.60
N ASP A 120 -2.49 6.33 5.77
CA ASP A 120 -3.51 5.41 6.26
C ASP A 120 -4.89 6.08 6.40
N GLN A 121 -4.95 7.33 6.89
CA GLN A 121 -6.20 8.09 6.98
C GLN A 121 -6.82 8.32 5.59
N GLN A 122 -6.01 8.60 4.56
CA GLN A 122 -6.49 8.72 3.19
C GLN A 122 -7.02 7.39 2.65
N TRP A 123 -6.41 6.26 3.04
CA TRP A 123 -6.90 4.92 2.69
C TRP A 123 -8.22 4.59 3.36
N LYS A 124 -8.37 4.89 4.65
CA LYS A 124 -9.64 4.68 5.38
C LYS A 124 -10.81 5.42 4.71
N LYS A 125 -10.58 6.62 4.15
CA LYS A 125 -11.61 7.37 3.39
C LYS A 125 -11.97 6.72 2.04
N LYS A 126 -11.07 5.92 1.48
CA LYS A 126 -11.24 5.19 0.21
C LYS A 126 -11.44 3.68 0.41
N ASN A 127 -11.71 3.23 1.64
CA ASN A 127 -11.76 1.80 1.96
C ASN A 127 -12.90 1.11 1.20
N GLY A 128 -12.64 -0.11 0.74
CA GLY A 128 -13.70 -0.99 0.26
C GLY A 128 -14.58 -1.40 1.45
N SER A 129 -15.81 -0.90 1.51
CA SER A 129 -16.84 -1.53 2.34
C SER A 129 -17.46 -2.68 1.55
N ARG A 130 -17.99 -3.69 2.26
CA ARG A 130 -18.84 -4.71 1.64
C ARG A 130 -20.03 -3.98 1.01
N ARG A 131 -20.14 -4.10 -0.31
CA ARG A 131 -21.26 -3.59 -1.11
C ARG A 131 -21.89 -4.76 -1.84
N SER A 132 -23.20 -4.69 -2.06
CA SER A 132 -23.91 -5.69 -2.86
C SER A 132 -23.44 -5.68 -4.32
N THR A 133 -23.23 -4.49 -4.88
CA THR A 133 -22.94 -4.31 -6.32
C THR A 133 -21.64 -3.56 -6.55
N ILE A 134 -20.84 -4.02 -7.52
CA ILE A 134 -19.59 -3.42 -7.95
C ILE A 134 -19.68 -3.03 -9.42
N ASN A 135 -19.57 -1.73 -9.73
CA ASN A 135 -19.39 -1.29 -11.11
C ASN A 135 -17.92 -1.52 -11.54
N ASN A 136 -17.70 -2.53 -12.38
CA ASN A 136 -16.49 -2.80 -13.14
C ASN A 136 -16.85 -3.61 -14.40
N PRO A 137 -16.56 -3.12 -15.62
CA PRO A 137 -17.00 -3.77 -16.87
C PRO A 137 -16.32 -5.11 -17.17
N LYS A 138 -15.16 -5.38 -16.55
CA LYS A 138 -14.44 -6.66 -16.70
C LYS A 138 -14.88 -7.72 -15.69
N LEU A 139 -15.56 -7.31 -14.63
CA LEU A 139 -16.08 -8.23 -13.62
C LEU A 139 -17.35 -8.89 -14.14
N ILE A 140 -17.38 -10.22 -14.10
CA ILE A 140 -18.62 -10.98 -14.14
C ILE A 140 -18.90 -11.37 -12.69
N ASP A 141 -19.85 -10.67 -12.08
CA ASP A 141 -20.11 -10.77 -10.64
C ASP A 141 -21.06 -11.95 -10.36
N ALA A 142 -20.81 -12.70 -9.30
CA ALA A 142 -21.76 -13.72 -8.86
C ALA A 142 -23.04 -13.05 -8.32
N ASN A 143 -24.21 -13.63 -8.57
CA ASN A 143 -25.49 -13.03 -8.14
C ASN A 143 -25.56 -12.84 -6.60
N ARG A 144 -24.90 -13.72 -5.84
CA ARG A 144 -24.89 -13.69 -4.37
C ARG A 144 -23.68 -12.96 -3.77
N ALA A 145 -22.77 -12.44 -4.59
CA ALA A 145 -21.56 -11.80 -4.10
C ALA A 145 -21.87 -10.56 -3.25
N GLY A 146 -21.38 -10.56 -2.02
CA GLY A 146 -21.63 -9.49 -1.05
C GLY A 146 -23.06 -9.40 -0.51
N THR A 147 -23.97 -10.31 -0.88
CA THR A 147 -25.38 -10.31 -0.44
C THR A 147 -25.67 -11.50 0.48
N LYS A 148 -26.36 -12.54 0.01
CA LYS A 148 -26.72 -13.71 0.79
C LYS A 148 -25.60 -14.75 0.71
N ASP A 149 -25.15 -15.27 1.85
CA ASP A 149 -24.13 -16.33 1.94
C ASP A 149 -22.85 -16.05 1.11
N PRO A 150 -22.22 -14.86 1.26
CA PRO A 150 -21.00 -14.52 0.50
C PRO A 150 -19.84 -15.48 0.80
N GLN A 151 -19.90 -16.19 1.93
CA GLN A 151 -18.92 -17.20 2.31
C GLN A 151 -18.87 -18.37 1.33
N GLU A 152 -19.97 -18.67 0.63
CA GLU A 152 -20.04 -19.73 -0.39
C GLU A 152 -19.64 -19.23 -1.79
N CYS A 153 -19.49 -17.91 -1.96
CA CYS A 153 -19.13 -17.35 -3.25
C CYS A 153 -17.63 -17.47 -3.51
N VAL A 154 -17.29 -17.83 -4.75
CA VAL A 154 -15.92 -17.99 -5.24
C VAL A 154 -15.63 -16.92 -6.29
N LEU A 155 -14.58 -16.13 -6.08
CA LEU A 155 -14.04 -15.25 -7.11
C LEU A 155 -12.93 -15.97 -7.85
N ILE A 156 -13.09 -16.16 -9.16
CA ILE A 156 -12.04 -16.69 -10.03
C ILE A 156 -11.22 -15.52 -10.60
N LEU A 157 -9.94 -15.45 -10.24
CA LEU A 157 -8.98 -14.56 -10.88
C LEU A 157 -8.31 -15.28 -12.03
N THR A 158 -8.46 -14.73 -13.24
CA THR A 158 -7.97 -15.34 -14.48
C THR A 158 -6.74 -14.64 -15.03
N GLU A 159 -5.83 -15.41 -15.62
CA GLU A 159 -4.72 -14.88 -16.42
C GLU A 159 -5.24 -14.39 -17.79
N GLY A 160 -5.62 -13.11 -17.85
CA GLY A 160 -6.09 -12.47 -19.07
C GLY A 160 -7.50 -12.88 -19.53
N ASP A 161 -7.91 -12.33 -20.68
CA ASP A 161 -9.27 -12.49 -21.22
C ASP A 161 -9.50 -13.88 -21.88
N SER A 162 -8.42 -14.62 -22.19
CA SER A 162 -8.50 -16.00 -22.70
C SER A 162 -9.02 -16.96 -21.62
N ALA A 163 -8.30 -17.06 -20.49
CA ALA A 163 -8.72 -17.87 -19.35
C ALA A 163 -10.07 -17.45 -18.78
N ARG A 164 -10.39 -16.15 -18.83
CA ARG A 164 -11.73 -15.63 -18.49
C ARG A 164 -12.83 -16.28 -19.32
N SER A 165 -12.65 -16.38 -20.64
CA SER A 165 -13.67 -16.93 -21.53
C SER A 165 -13.97 -18.39 -21.20
N LEU A 166 -12.91 -19.17 -20.91
CA LEU A 166 -13.03 -20.55 -20.43
C LEU A 166 -13.79 -20.64 -19.11
N ALA A 167 -13.44 -19.81 -18.13
CA ALA A 167 -14.10 -19.78 -16.82
C ALA A 167 -15.60 -19.46 -16.95
N VAL A 168 -15.96 -18.50 -17.79
CA VAL A 168 -17.35 -18.08 -18.01
C VAL A 168 -18.17 -19.18 -18.67
N ALA A 169 -17.60 -19.89 -19.64
CA ALA A 169 -18.22 -21.04 -20.28
C ALA A 169 -18.46 -22.16 -19.26
N GLY A 170 -17.45 -22.52 -18.48
CA GLY A 170 -17.53 -23.53 -17.42
C GLY A 170 -18.60 -23.23 -16.37
N ILE A 171 -18.58 -22.01 -15.80
CA ILE A 171 -19.58 -21.55 -14.83
C ILE A 171 -21.00 -21.62 -15.40
N SER A 172 -21.19 -21.19 -16.65
CA SER A 172 -22.50 -21.21 -17.29
C SER A 172 -22.99 -22.66 -17.49
N ALA A 173 -22.09 -23.58 -17.81
CA ALA A 173 -22.40 -24.98 -18.05
C ALA A 173 -22.84 -25.75 -16.78
N ILE A 174 -22.40 -25.31 -15.60
CA ILE A 174 -22.79 -25.87 -14.29
C ILE A 174 -23.84 -25.04 -13.55
N ALA A 175 -24.48 -24.08 -14.23
CA ALA A 175 -25.44 -23.14 -13.62
C ALA A 175 -24.86 -22.40 -12.38
N GLY A 176 -23.56 -22.11 -12.38
CA GLY A 176 -22.82 -21.61 -11.22
C GLY A 176 -22.88 -20.09 -10.97
N ARG A 177 -23.63 -19.32 -11.77
CA ARG A 177 -23.63 -17.84 -11.72
C ARG A 177 -24.04 -17.25 -10.37
N ASP A 178 -24.76 -18.01 -9.55
CA ASP A 178 -25.11 -17.60 -8.20
C ASP A 178 -23.89 -17.48 -7.27
N ARG A 179 -22.91 -18.38 -7.42
CA ARG A 179 -21.77 -18.51 -6.50
C ARG A 179 -20.44 -18.08 -7.11
N PHE A 180 -20.28 -18.18 -8.43
CA PHE A 180 -19.00 -17.94 -9.09
C PHE A 180 -18.97 -16.61 -9.82
N GLY A 181 -17.97 -15.78 -9.48
CA GLY A 181 -17.62 -14.57 -10.20
C GLY A 181 -16.28 -14.74 -10.91
N VAL A 182 -16.02 -13.97 -11.96
CA VAL A 182 -14.77 -14.01 -12.74
C VAL A 182 -14.23 -12.61 -12.94
N PHE A 183 -12.93 -12.42 -12.70
CA PHE A 183 -12.22 -11.19 -13.00
C PHE A 183 -10.86 -11.48 -13.68
N PRO A 184 -10.62 -10.97 -14.90
CA PRO A 184 -9.33 -11.12 -15.58
C PRO A 184 -8.30 -10.13 -15.05
N LEU A 185 -7.14 -10.64 -14.65
CA LEU A 185 -5.97 -9.82 -14.35
C LEU A 185 -5.28 -9.40 -15.65
N ARG A 186 -4.79 -8.17 -15.68
CA ARG A 186 -3.98 -7.67 -16.81
C ARG A 186 -2.50 -7.83 -16.52
N GLY A 187 -1.88 -8.85 -17.10
CA GLY A 187 -0.45 -9.11 -16.99
C GLY A 187 -0.03 -9.45 -15.56
N LYS A 188 1.27 -9.34 -15.28
CA LYS A 188 1.84 -9.63 -13.95
C LYS A 188 1.38 -8.60 -12.93
N LEU A 189 0.86 -9.08 -11.79
CA LEU A 189 0.46 -8.23 -10.68
C LEU A 189 1.68 -7.47 -10.11
N LEU A 190 1.47 -6.24 -9.64
CA LEU A 190 2.53 -5.47 -8.99
C LEU A 190 3.02 -6.21 -7.74
N ASN A 191 4.34 -6.44 -7.63
CA ASN A 191 4.94 -6.90 -6.38
C ASN A 191 4.83 -5.79 -5.32
N VAL A 192 3.92 -5.99 -4.37
CA VAL A 192 3.56 -4.98 -3.36
C VAL A 192 4.56 -4.85 -2.21
N ARG A 193 5.45 -5.83 -1.99
CA ARG A 193 6.33 -5.87 -0.80
C ARG A 193 7.34 -4.73 -0.78
N ASP A 194 7.88 -4.41 -1.95
CA ASP A 194 8.86 -3.33 -2.15
C ASP A 194 8.30 -2.19 -3.01
N ALA A 195 6.96 -2.10 -3.13
CA ALA A 195 6.30 -1.00 -3.79
C ALA A 195 5.98 0.10 -2.78
N SER A 196 6.17 1.35 -3.20
CA SER A 196 5.73 2.49 -2.40
C SER A 196 4.20 2.51 -2.27
N HIS A 197 3.73 3.11 -1.20
CA HIS A 197 2.30 3.30 -0.95
C HIS A 197 1.55 3.97 -2.13
N ASP A 198 2.20 4.92 -2.81
CA ASP A 198 1.61 5.62 -3.95
C ASP A 198 1.50 4.72 -5.20
N GLN A 199 2.50 3.85 -5.45
CA GLN A 199 2.43 2.85 -6.51
C GLN A 199 1.29 1.86 -6.30
N ILE A 200 1.10 1.39 -5.06
CA ILE A 200 0.00 0.47 -4.72
C ILE A 200 -1.36 1.16 -4.90
N MET A 201 -1.50 2.42 -4.46
CA MET A 201 -2.75 3.18 -4.62
C MET A 201 -3.15 3.43 -6.07
N LYS A 202 -2.16 3.73 -6.92
CA LYS A 202 -2.36 4.04 -8.34
C LYS A 202 -2.56 2.78 -9.17
N ASN A 203 -2.20 1.60 -8.66
CA ASN A 203 -2.37 0.36 -9.38
C ASN A 203 -3.87 -0.02 -9.47
N VAL A 204 -4.38 -0.01 -10.71
CA VAL A 204 -5.78 -0.25 -11.02
C VAL A 204 -6.20 -1.69 -10.71
N GLU A 205 -5.34 -2.68 -10.98
CA GLU A 205 -5.62 -4.10 -10.72
C GLU A 205 -5.80 -4.37 -9.23
N ILE A 206 -4.87 -3.89 -8.39
CA ILE A 206 -4.98 -4.01 -6.93
C ILE A 206 -6.25 -3.31 -6.41
N LYS A 207 -6.54 -2.11 -6.93
CA LYS A 207 -7.75 -1.37 -6.56
C LYS A 207 -9.01 -2.15 -6.92
N ASN A 208 -9.03 -2.79 -8.09
CA ASN A 208 -10.14 -3.63 -8.54
C ASN A 208 -10.30 -4.85 -7.65
N VAL A 209 -9.25 -5.64 -7.42
CA VAL A 209 -9.28 -6.82 -6.54
C VAL A 209 -9.78 -6.46 -5.14
N LYS A 210 -9.26 -5.38 -4.54
CA LYS A 210 -9.73 -4.89 -3.24
C LYS A 210 -11.21 -4.53 -3.25
N LYS A 211 -11.66 -3.82 -4.28
CA LYS A 211 -13.07 -3.41 -4.41
C LYS A 211 -14.01 -4.60 -4.63
N ILE A 212 -13.62 -5.57 -5.46
CA ILE A 212 -14.41 -6.75 -5.81
C ILE A 212 -14.57 -7.66 -4.59
N LEU A 213 -13.51 -7.87 -3.81
CA LEU A 213 -13.53 -8.70 -2.60
C LEU A 213 -14.10 -7.98 -1.38
N GLY A 214 -14.18 -6.65 -1.39
CA GLY A 214 -14.59 -5.86 -0.23
C GLY A 214 -13.48 -5.73 0.83
N LEU A 215 -12.23 -5.67 0.40
CA LEU A 215 -11.07 -5.64 1.28
C LEU A 215 -10.85 -4.25 1.92
N GLN A 216 -10.57 -4.26 3.22
CA GLN A 216 -10.34 -3.10 4.07
C GLN A 216 -8.87 -3.03 4.48
N HIS A 217 -8.28 -1.84 4.36
CA HIS A 217 -6.89 -1.59 4.71
C HIS A 217 -6.57 -1.95 6.16
N LYS A 218 -5.45 -2.66 6.36
CA LYS A 218 -4.93 -3.08 7.68
C LYS A 218 -5.95 -3.82 8.55
N LYS A 219 -6.99 -4.40 7.94
CA LYS A 219 -7.96 -5.20 8.67
C LYS A 219 -7.41 -6.61 8.88
N VAL A 220 -7.50 -7.07 10.12
CA VAL A 220 -7.36 -8.48 10.46
C VAL A 220 -8.72 -9.13 10.29
N TYR A 221 -8.78 -10.14 9.43
CA TYR A 221 -9.97 -10.92 9.12
C TYR A 221 -9.95 -12.22 9.91
N GLU A 222 -10.88 -12.35 10.85
CA GLU A 222 -11.11 -13.59 11.61
C GLU A 222 -12.07 -14.55 10.87
N SER A 223 -12.84 -14.01 9.92
CA SER A 223 -13.75 -14.79 9.10
C SER A 223 -13.96 -14.18 7.71
N ARG A 224 -14.56 -14.98 6.84
CA ARG A 224 -14.91 -14.62 5.45
C ARG A 224 -16.23 -13.85 5.32
N LYS A 225 -17.01 -13.69 6.42
CA LYS A 225 -18.38 -13.11 6.40
C LYS A 225 -18.43 -11.67 5.90
N GLU A 226 -17.34 -10.95 6.10
CA GLU A 226 -17.23 -9.53 5.78
C GLU A 226 -16.79 -9.27 4.34
N LEU A 227 -16.36 -10.32 3.63
CA LEU A 227 -15.97 -10.25 2.23
C LEU A 227 -17.20 -10.33 1.32
N ARG A 228 -17.01 -9.99 0.05
CA ARG A 228 -18.00 -10.28 -1.01
C ARG A 228 -17.94 -11.72 -1.49
N TYR A 229 -16.75 -12.31 -1.44
CA TYR A 229 -16.47 -13.69 -1.81
C TYR A 229 -15.69 -14.34 -0.68
N GLY A 230 -16.13 -15.51 -0.24
CA GLY A 230 -15.47 -16.28 0.79
C GLY A 230 -14.26 -17.05 0.28
N HIS A 231 -14.22 -17.32 -1.02
CA HIS A 231 -13.16 -18.08 -1.66
C HIS A 231 -12.55 -17.30 -2.82
N LEU A 232 -11.25 -17.46 -3.00
CA LEU A 232 -10.49 -16.94 -4.12
C LEU A 232 -9.84 -18.11 -4.85
N MET A 233 -10.21 -18.28 -6.11
CA MET A 233 -9.66 -19.31 -6.97
C MET A 233 -8.76 -18.66 -8.02
N ILE A 234 -7.52 -19.13 -8.13
CA ILE A 234 -6.58 -18.70 -9.17
C ILE A 234 -6.74 -19.64 -10.35
N MET A 235 -7.04 -19.10 -11.52
CA MET A 235 -7.11 -19.84 -12.77
C MET A 235 -6.14 -19.23 -13.77
N ARG A 236 -5.15 -20.02 -14.19
CA ARG A 236 -4.01 -19.57 -15.00
C ARG A 236 -3.63 -20.65 -15.98
N ASP A 237 -2.84 -20.30 -16.98
CA ASP A 237 -2.33 -21.29 -17.92
C ASP A 237 -1.23 -22.14 -17.26
N GLN A 238 -1.08 -23.40 -17.68
CA GLN A 238 -0.13 -24.34 -17.09
C GLN A 238 1.32 -24.10 -17.54
N ASP A 239 1.81 -22.88 -17.34
CA ASP A 239 3.15 -22.44 -17.72
C ASP A 239 3.89 -21.71 -16.56
N TYR A 240 5.09 -21.23 -16.89
CA TYR A 240 5.95 -20.51 -15.95
C TYR A 240 5.42 -19.11 -15.60
N ASP A 241 4.74 -18.44 -16.53
CA ASP A 241 4.19 -17.10 -16.30
C ASP A 241 2.97 -17.14 -15.38
N GLY A 242 2.08 -18.11 -15.56
CA GLY A 242 0.97 -18.40 -14.67
C GLY A 242 1.45 -18.77 -13.26
N SER A 243 2.55 -19.52 -13.15
CA SER A 243 3.20 -19.80 -11.85
C SER A 243 3.73 -18.53 -11.17
N HIS A 244 4.27 -17.58 -11.94
CA HIS A 244 4.71 -16.29 -11.41
C HIS A 244 3.53 -15.41 -10.97
N ILE A 245 2.45 -15.35 -11.74
CA ILE A 245 1.22 -14.62 -11.36
C ILE A 245 0.64 -15.17 -10.07
N LYS A 246 0.56 -16.51 -9.94
CA LYS A 246 0.16 -17.19 -8.71
C LYS A 246 1.01 -16.73 -7.52
N GLY A 247 2.34 -16.76 -7.66
CA GLY A 247 3.24 -16.31 -6.60
C GLY A 247 3.04 -14.83 -6.22
N LEU A 248 2.83 -13.95 -7.21
CA LEU A 248 2.56 -12.53 -6.97
C LEU A 248 1.23 -12.29 -6.24
N LEU A 249 0.19 -13.07 -6.54
CA LEU A 249 -1.08 -13.03 -5.81
C LEU A 249 -0.91 -13.48 -4.37
N ILE A 250 -0.23 -14.62 -4.12
CA ILE A 250 0.05 -15.09 -2.76
C ILE A 250 0.85 -14.04 -1.99
N ASN A 251 1.89 -13.46 -2.59
CA ASN A 251 2.67 -12.38 -2.01
C ASN A 251 1.83 -11.13 -1.71
N PHE A 252 0.89 -10.77 -2.59
CA PHE A 252 -0.05 -9.68 -2.35
C PHE A 252 -0.92 -9.91 -1.12
N PHE A 253 -1.55 -11.09 -1.00
CA PHE A 253 -2.38 -11.40 0.16
C PHE A 253 -1.57 -11.56 1.44
N GLU A 254 -0.39 -12.19 1.40
CA GLU A 254 0.48 -12.30 2.58
C GLU A 254 0.92 -10.91 3.06
N THR A 255 1.32 -10.02 2.14
CA THR A 255 1.81 -8.69 2.53
C THR A 255 0.69 -7.77 3.02
N GLN A 256 -0.46 -7.77 2.35
CA GLN A 256 -1.51 -6.77 2.58
C GLN A 256 -2.66 -7.28 3.48
N PHE A 257 -2.94 -8.58 3.47
CA PHE A 257 -4.07 -9.21 4.16
C PHE A 257 -3.71 -10.60 4.74
N PRO A 258 -2.62 -10.73 5.52
CA PRO A 258 -2.06 -12.02 5.93
C PRO A 258 -3.06 -12.92 6.67
N SER A 259 -3.98 -12.33 7.44
CA SER A 259 -5.02 -13.05 8.18
C SER A 259 -5.92 -13.89 7.26
N LEU A 260 -6.14 -13.48 6.00
CA LEU A 260 -6.96 -14.23 5.06
C LEU A 260 -6.30 -15.55 4.63
N LEU A 261 -4.97 -15.57 4.50
CA LEU A 261 -4.24 -16.80 4.18
C LEU A 261 -4.15 -17.77 5.36
N LYS A 262 -4.53 -17.33 6.57
CA LYS A 262 -4.67 -18.20 7.74
C LYS A 262 -6.07 -18.83 7.85
N LEU A 263 -7.02 -18.40 7.01
CA LEU A 263 -8.34 -18.99 6.97
C LEU A 263 -8.32 -20.21 6.06
N PRO A 264 -8.83 -21.37 6.52
CA PRO A 264 -8.88 -22.57 5.70
C PRO A 264 -9.75 -22.34 4.47
N ASN A 265 -9.28 -22.89 3.34
CA ASN A 265 -10.00 -22.93 2.07
C ASN A 265 -10.29 -21.52 1.50
N PHE A 266 -9.59 -20.48 1.95
CA PHE A 266 -9.72 -19.15 1.35
C PHE A 266 -9.12 -19.10 -0.05
N LEU A 267 -7.95 -19.71 -0.26
CA LEU A 267 -7.23 -19.70 -1.52
C LEU A 267 -7.22 -21.09 -2.15
N SER A 268 -7.56 -21.16 -3.43
CA SER A 268 -7.46 -22.38 -4.24
C SER A 268 -6.91 -22.09 -5.63
N GLU A 269 -6.48 -23.13 -6.33
CA GLU A 269 -6.01 -23.09 -7.72
C GLU A 269 -6.84 -24.05 -8.56
N PHE A 270 -7.30 -23.57 -9.71
CA PHE A 270 -7.87 -24.42 -10.75
C PHE A 270 -6.74 -24.87 -11.69
N ILE A 271 -6.53 -26.18 -11.81
CA ILE A 271 -5.51 -26.77 -12.67
C ILE A 271 -6.14 -27.28 -13.96
N THR A 272 -5.63 -26.82 -15.11
CA THR A 272 -6.02 -27.41 -16.40
C THR A 272 -5.15 -28.61 -16.74
N PRO A 273 -5.63 -29.57 -17.57
CA PRO A 273 -4.80 -30.62 -18.13
C PRO A 273 -3.62 -30.05 -18.93
N ILE A 274 -2.44 -30.67 -18.82
CA ILE A 274 -1.22 -30.27 -19.55
C ILE A 274 -1.34 -30.57 -21.04
N VAL A 275 -1.89 -31.74 -21.38
CA VAL A 275 -2.08 -32.19 -22.76
C VAL A 275 -3.53 -32.65 -22.93
N LYS A 276 -4.21 -32.13 -23.95
CA LYS A 276 -5.52 -32.60 -24.39
C LYS A 276 -5.37 -33.24 -25.77
N VAL A 277 -5.80 -34.49 -25.91
CA VAL A 277 -5.74 -35.23 -27.19
C VAL A 277 -7.14 -35.25 -27.79
N PHE A 278 -7.27 -34.72 -29.00
CA PHE A 278 -8.52 -34.70 -29.75
C PHE A 278 -8.44 -35.66 -30.94
N LYS A 279 -9.54 -36.35 -31.26
CA LYS A 279 -9.66 -37.12 -32.51
C LYS A 279 -10.07 -36.18 -33.64
N GLY A 280 -9.20 -35.95 -34.62
CA GLY A 280 -9.43 -35.04 -35.75
C GLY A 280 -9.01 -33.59 -35.47
N LEU A 281 -9.63 -32.61 -36.15
CA LEU A 281 -9.32 -31.17 -36.04
C LEU A 281 -9.89 -30.50 -34.76
N GLY A 282 -10.02 -31.23 -33.65
CA GLY A 282 -10.64 -30.71 -32.43
C GLY A 282 -9.77 -29.69 -31.71
N THR A 283 -10.39 -28.63 -31.19
CA THR A 283 -9.78 -27.65 -30.29
C THR A 283 -10.61 -27.55 -29.02
N SER A 284 -9.98 -27.11 -27.92
CA SER A 284 -10.63 -26.81 -26.64
C SER A 284 -11.85 -25.91 -26.85
N GLY A 285 -13.05 -26.40 -26.55
CA GLY A 285 -14.31 -25.66 -26.74
C GLY A 285 -15.20 -25.62 -25.50
N GLU A 286 -16.42 -25.09 -25.64
CA GLU A 286 -17.39 -25.00 -24.53
C GLU A 286 -17.73 -26.35 -23.90
N ARG A 287 -17.70 -27.44 -24.70
CA ARG A 287 -17.92 -28.80 -24.20
C ARG A 287 -16.82 -29.25 -23.24
N ASP A 288 -15.57 -28.90 -23.52
CA ASP A 288 -14.44 -29.22 -22.66
C ASP A 288 -14.49 -28.37 -21.38
N ALA A 289 -14.88 -27.09 -21.50
CA ALA A 289 -15.10 -26.24 -20.34
C ALA A 289 -16.17 -26.82 -19.40
N LYS A 290 -17.24 -27.41 -19.95
CA LYS A 290 -18.26 -28.09 -19.16
C LYS A 290 -17.69 -29.32 -18.45
N LEU A 291 -16.87 -30.13 -19.11
CA LEU A 291 -16.25 -31.30 -18.50
C LEU A 291 -15.30 -30.89 -17.37
N ASP A 292 -14.40 -29.96 -17.64
CA ASP A 292 -13.41 -29.45 -16.68
C ASP A 292 -14.11 -28.83 -15.44
N PHE A 293 -15.27 -28.18 -15.60
CA PHE A 293 -16.02 -27.58 -14.48
C PHE A 293 -17.07 -28.51 -13.85
N SER A 294 -17.40 -29.64 -14.49
CA SER A 294 -18.39 -30.59 -13.94
C SER A 294 -17.88 -31.36 -12.73
N ASP A 295 -16.55 -31.51 -12.61
CA ASP A 295 -15.88 -32.15 -11.50
C ASP A 295 -14.77 -31.24 -10.93
N LEU A 296 -15.20 -30.11 -10.36
CA LEU A 296 -14.29 -29.15 -9.74
C LEU A 296 -13.44 -29.78 -8.63
N GLU A 297 -13.91 -30.83 -7.95
CA GLU A 297 -13.16 -31.46 -6.85
C GLU A 297 -11.85 -32.08 -7.34
N LYS A 298 -11.84 -32.60 -8.57
CA LYS A 298 -10.64 -33.18 -9.18
C LYS A 298 -9.60 -32.12 -9.53
N ASP A 299 -10.06 -31.04 -10.14
CA ASP A 299 -9.23 -30.03 -10.80
C ASP A 299 -8.99 -28.77 -9.94
N VAL A 300 -9.62 -28.66 -8.77
CA VAL A 300 -9.33 -27.62 -7.79
C VAL A 300 -8.41 -28.16 -6.71
N LYS A 301 -7.31 -27.44 -6.46
CA LYS A 301 -6.39 -27.71 -5.34
C LYS A 301 -6.46 -26.57 -4.34
N GLU A 302 -6.70 -26.90 -3.08
CA GLU A 302 -6.72 -25.91 -2.00
C GLU A 302 -5.30 -25.67 -1.48
N PHE A 303 -4.97 -24.40 -1.20
CA PHE A 303 -3.74 -24.09 -0.49
C PHE A 303 -3.93 -24.37 1.00
N LEU A 304 -2.92 -24.97 1.61
CA LEU A 304 -2.84 -25.04 3.07
C LEU A 304 -2.78 -23.62 3.66
N VAL A 305 -3.23 -23.50 4.91
CA VAL A 305 -3.13 -22.24 5.65
C VAL A 305 -1.67 -21.79 5.74
N MET A 306 -1.45 -20.49 5.66
CA MET A 306 -0.11 -19.91 5.68
C MET A 306 0.52 -20.05 7.07
N GLU A 307 1.58 -20.85 7.14
CA GLU A 307 2.46 -20.97 8.30
C GLU A 307 3.67 -20.03 8.22
N GLU A 308 4.41 -19.90 9.31
CA GLU A 308 5.57 -19.00 9.39
C GLU A 308 6.67 -19.37 8.39
N GLU A 309 6.88 -20.66 8.10
CA GLU A 309 7.87 -21.08 7.10
C GLU A 309 7.43 -20.70 5.68
N GLY A 310 6.16 -20.91 5.34
CA GLY A 310 5.59 -20.46 4.07
C GLY A 310 5.76 -18.94 3.89
N ARG A 311 5.54 -18.17 4.94
CA ARG A 311 5.76 -16.73 4.97
C ARG A 311 7.22 -16.36 4.67
N ARG A 312 8.19 -17.04 5.30
CA ARG A 312 9.63 -16.82 5.04
C ARG A 312 10.01 -17.12 3.60
N LEU A 313 9.46 -18.19 3.01
CA LEU A 313 9.69 -18.53 1.61
C LEU A 313 9.10 -17.49 0.65
N ILE A 314 7.91 -16.97 0.94
CA ILE A 314 7.32 -15.86 0.17
C ILE A 314 8.20 -14.60 0.29
N GLU A 315 8.74 -14.29 1.47
CA GLU A 315 9.66 -13.18 1.62
C GLU A 315 10.96 -13.40 0.83
N LEU A 316 11.56 -14.59 0.90
CA LEU A 316 12.75 -14.97 0.13
C LEU A 316 12.50 -14.75 -1.38
N ALA A 317 11.36 -15.23 -1.89
CA ALA A 317 11.01 -15.14 -3.30
C ALA A 317 10.78 -13.70 -3.77
N PHE A 318 10.07 -12.87 -2.99
CA PHE A 318 9.55 -11.58 -3.49
C PHE A 318 10.25 -10.33 -2.94
N SER A 319 11.08 -10.44 -1.90
CA SER A 319 11.81 -9.30 -1.34
C SER A 319 13.01 -8.91 -2.20
N LYS A 320 13.10 -7.66 -2.65
CA LYS A 320 14.27 -7.14 -3.38
C LYS A 320 15.57 -7.24 -2.56
N LYS A 321 15.47 -7.27 -1.23
CA LYS A 321 16.62 -7.38 -0.32
C LYS A 321 17.24 -8.78 -0.28
N LYS A 322 16.52 -9.80 -0.76
CA LYS A 322 16.88 -11.22 -0.67
C LYS A 322 17.55 -11.75 -1.95
N MET A 323 18.16 -10.88 -2.76
CA MET A 323 18.72 -11.26 -4.06
C MET A 323 19.78 -12.37 -3.95
N ASP A 324 20.75 -12.22 -3.05
CA ASP A 324 21.85 -13.19 -2.93
C ASP A 324 21.38 -14.50 -2.27
N GLU A 325 20.39 -14.44 -1.38
CA GLU A 325 19.74 -15.63 -0.84
C GLU A 325 18.99 -16.40 -1.94
N ARG A 326 18.30 -15.70 -2.85
CA ARG A 326 17.67 -16.35 -4.02
C ARG A 326 18.67 -16.97 -4.97
N LYS A 327 19.84 -16.36 -5.18
CA LYS A 327 20.90 -16.97 -6.00
C LYS A 327 21.41 -18.28 -5.43
N LYS A 328 21.44 -18.41 -4.09
CA LYS A 328 21.80 -19.67 -3.41
C LYS A 328 20.67 -20.69 -3.42
N TRP A 329 19.43 -20.24 -3.54
CA TRP A 329 18.24 -21.09 -3.57
C TRP A 329 18.01 -21.76 -4.93
N LEU A 330 18.37 -21.08 -6.02
CA LEU A 330 18.37 -21.61 -7.39
C LEU A 330 19.51 -22.62 -7.61
#